data_AF-A0A239PFQ8-F1
#
_entry.id   AF-A0A239PFQ8-F1
#
_cell.length_a   1.000
_cell.length_b   1.000
_cell.length_c   1.000
_cell.angle_alpha   90.00
_cell.angle_beta   90.00
_cell.angle_gamma   90.00
#
_symmetry.space_group_name_H-M   'P 1'
#
loop_
_entity.id
_entity.type
_entity.pdbx_description
1 polymer ?
#
loop_
_entity_poly.entity_id
_entity_poly.type
_entity_poly.pdbx_seq_one_letter_code
_entity_poly.pdbx_strand_id
1 'polypeptide(L)'
;MSRRPDLVQLGDRIWYLPDGMIELRCIARVVQKRRRCRNAVETSQMAGWTQLRSDRGLITVYDCGGLDDATVRRWLEQHCTVHDSPDAVDFSAPEWEPFDPVRHAEMVTTLDAQVEAYERQLRDGVTGDWRPWYPSPM
;
A
#
# COMPACT_ATOMS: atom_id res chain seq x y z
N MET A 1 -9.03 -19.19 1.83
CA MET A 1 -9.36 -17.90 1.17
C MET A 1 -8.04 -17.19 0.97
N SER A 2 -7.54 -17.08 -0.27
CA SER A 2 -6.36 -16.24 -0.52
C SER A 2 -6.73 -14.79 -0.21
N ARG A 3 -5.90 -14.13 0.58
CA ARG A 3 -6.01 -12.69 0.85
C ARG A 3 -5.66 -11.94 -0.44
N ARG A 4 -6.23 -10.74 -0.63
CA ARG A 4 -6.00 -9.93 -1.83
C ARG A 4 -4.72 -9.12 -1.64
N PRO A 5 -3.85 -9.03 -2.65
CA PRO A 5 -2.62 -8.23 -2.55
C PRO A 5 -2.93 -6.78 -2.16
N ASP A 6 -1.97 -6.15 -1.46
CA ASP A 6 -2.05 -4.76 -1.03
C ASP A 6 -1.00 -3.92 -1.76
N LEU A 7 -1.33 -2.67 -2.07
CA LEU A 7 -0.36 -1.66 -2.47
C LEU A 7 -0.10 -0.73 -1.30
N VAL A 8 1.18 -0.39 -1.07
CA VAL A 8 1.59 0.54 -0.01
C VAL A 8 2.48 1.61 -0.63
N GLN A 9 2.20 2.88 -0.33
CA GLN A 9 3.08 3.97 -0.72
C GLN A 9 4.02 4.28 0.43
N LEU A 10 5.32 4.02 0.23
CA LEU A 10 6.39 4.31 1.18
C LEU A 10 7.36 5.31 0.54
N GLY A 11 7.38 6.53 1.07
CA GLY A 11 8.10 7.64 0.45
C GLY A 11 7.53 7.99 -0.93
N ASP A 12 8.40 8.03 -1.94
CA ASP A 12 8.08 8.33 -3.34
C ASP A 12 7.73 7.09 -4.18
N ARG A 13 7.70 5.90 -3.56
CA ARG A 13 7.53 4.62 -4.26
C ARG A 13 6.29 3.87 -3.79
N ILE A 14 5.78 3.06 -4.70
CA ILE A 14 4.67 2.14 -4.45
C ILE A 14 5.24 0.72 -4.41
N TRP A 15 4.87 0.00 -3.36
CA TRP A 15 5.26 -1.37 -3.11
C TRP A 15 4.03 -2.26 -3.19
N TYR A 16 4.22 -3.45 -3.75
CA TYR A 16 3.25 -4.52 -3.86
C TYR A 16 3.55 -5.56 -2.78
N LEU A 17 2.51 -5.97 -2.05
CA LEU A 17 2.58 -7.04 -1.08
C LEU A 17 1.68 -8.20 -1.56
N PRO A 18 2.27 -9.30 -2.07
CA PRO A 18 1.50 -10.40 -2.68
C PRO A 18 0.47 -11.02 -1.73
N ASP A 19 0.80 -11.13 -0.44
CA ASP A 19 -0.02 -11.80 0.56
C ASP A 19 -1.08 -10.89 1.21
N GLY A 20 -1.09 -9.59 0.86
CA GLY A 20 -2.24 -8.73 1.21
C GLY A 20 -2.45 -8.48 2.68
N MET A 21 -1.38 -8.48 3.46
CA MET A 21 -1.44 -8.18 4.89
C MET A 21 -0.54 -7.01 5.25
N ILE A 22 -1.12 -5.82 5.24
CA ILE A 22 -0.54 -4.63 5.88
C ILE A 22 -0.35 -4.83 7.41
N GLU A 23 -0.95 -5.86 8.02
CA GLU A 23 -0.47 -6.44 9.29
C GLU A 23 0.88 -7.18 9.12
N LEU A 24 1.86 -6.47 8.57
CA LEU A 24 3.19 -6.96 8.25
C LEU A 24 3.79 -7.62 9.49
N ARG A 25 4.38 -8.79 9.30
CA ARG A 25 5.04 -9.53 10.39
C ARG A 25 6.53 -9.36 10.29
N CYS A 26 7.16 -9.15 11.45
CA CYS A 26 8.60 -9.00 11.53
C CYS A 26 9.30 -10.23 10.91
N ILE A 27 10.25 -10.00 10.00
CA ILE A 27 11.02 -11.06 9.34
C ILE A 27 12.26 -11.48 10.14
N ALA A 28 12.63 -10.73 11.18
CA ALA A 28 13.80 -11.02 11.99
C ALA A 28 13.72 -12.41 12.66
N ARG A 29 14.88 -13.04 12.83
CA ARG A 29 15.05 -14.31 13.53
C ARG A 29 15.19 -14.08 15.02
N VAL A 30 14.34 -14.74 15.81
CA VAL A 30 14.51 -14.77 17.27
C VAL A 30 15.70 -15.66 17.63
N VAL A 31 16.80 -15.05 18.09
CA VAL A 31 18.09 -15.72 18.38
C VAL A 31 17.91 -16.97 19.25
N GLN A 32 17.14 -16.85 20.34
CA GLN A 32 16.95 -17.95 21.30
C GLN A 32 16.14 -19.14 20.75
N LYS A 33 15.28 -18.93 19.74
CA LYS A 33 14.28 -19.93 19.30
C LYS A 33 14.41 -20.33 17.83
N ARG A 34 15.37 -19.76 17.08
CA ARG A 34 15.62 -20.01 15.65
C ARG A 34 14.35 -19.99 14.79
N ARG A 35 13.43 -19.08 15.09
CA ARG A 35 12.14 -18.93 14.39
C ARG A 35 11.91 -17.49 13.99
N ARG A 36 11.07 -17.25 12.98
CA ARG A 36 10.60 -15.90 12.62
C ARG A 36 9.95 -15.22 13.83
N CYS A 37 10.24 -13.94 14.01
CA CYS A 37 9.56 -13.09 14.98
C CYS A 37 8.05 -13.09 14.69
N ARG A 38 7.23 -12.99 15.74
CA ARG A 38 5.76 -12.94 15.59
C ARG A 38 5.19 -11.55 15.81
N ASN A 39 6.03 -10.59 16.21
CA ASN A 39 5.63 -9.21 16.40
C ASN A 39 5.22 -8.61 15.06
N ALA A 40 4.18 -7.78 15.08
CA ALA A 40 3.85 -6.96 13.92
C ALA A 40 4.95 -5.91 13.71
N VAL A 41 5.15 -5.52 12.46
CA VAL A 41 5.73 -4.22 12.14
C VAL A 41 4.70 -3.19 12.60
N GLU A 42 5.15 -2.18 13.33
CA GLU A 42 4.25 -1.19 13.92
C GLU A 42 3.49 -0.45 12.81
N THR A 43 2.16 -0.45 12.90
CA THR A 43 1.31 0.34 12.02
C THR A 43 1.17 1.75 12.58
N SER A 44 1.24 2.74 11.70
CA SER A 44 1.12 4.13 12.10
C SER A 44 -0.34 4.58 12.06
N GLN A 45 -0.72 5.42 13.02
CA GLN A 45 -2.02 6.10 13.01
C GLN A 45 -2.13 7.18 11.94
N MET A 46 -1.00 7.60 11.36
CA MET A 46 -0.94 8.57 10.27
C MET A 46 -1.09 7.92 8.89
N ALA A 47 -1.09 6.59 8.82
CA ALA A 47 -1.26 5.86 7.58
C ALA A 47 -2.74 5.56 7.31
N GLY A 48 -3.11 5.54 6.02
CA GLY A 48 -4.51 5.37 5.63
C GLY A 48 -4.67 5.02 4.15
N TRP A 49 -5.86 4.56 3.78
CA TRP A 49 -6.16 4.23 2.39
C TRP A 49 -6.39 5.50 1.57
N THR A 50 -5.72 5.62 0.42
CA THR A 50 -5.92 6.67 -0.56
C THR A 50 -5.98 6.12 -1.97
N GLN A 51 -6.45 6.93 -2.91
CA GLN A 51 -6.46 6.59 -4.34
C GLN A 51 -5.44 7.44 -5.08
N LEU A 52 -4.58 6.79 -5.87
CA LEU A 52 -3.66 7.46 -6.78
C LEU A 52 -4.17 7.31 -8.22
N ARG A 53 -3.96 8.36 -9.01
CA ARG A 53 -4.39 8.43 -10.42
C ARG A 53 -3.17 8.48 -11.34
N SER A 54 -3.27 7.80 -12.47
CA SER A 54 -2.32 7.86 -13.58
C SER A 54 -3.06 7.79 -14.93
N ASP A 55 -2.32 7.92 -16.02
CA ASP A 55 -2.80 7.67 -17.38
C ASP A 55 -3.31 6.22 -17.59
N ARG A 56 -2.80 5.27 -16.81
CA ARG A 56 -3.23 3.86 -16.86
C ARG A 56 -4.50 3.57 -16.05
N GLY A 57 -4.89 4.47 -15.15
CA GLY A 57 -6.07 4.31 -14.32
C GLY A 57 -5.85 4.65 -12.85
N LEU A 58 -6.67 4.04 -12.00
CA LEU A 58 -6.68 4.21 -10.55
C LEU A 58 -6.09 3.00 -9.84
N ILE A 59 -5.38 3.28 -8.76
CA ILE A 59 -4.96 2.28 -7.77
C ILE A 59 -5.35 2.77 -6.37
N THR A 60 -5.67 1.83 -5.49
CA THR A 60 -5.86 2.11 -4.06
C THR A 60 -4.61 1.68 -3.33
N VAL A 61 -3.99 2.60 -2.59
CA VAL A 61 -2.76 2.34 -1.83
C VAL A 61 -2.97 2.66 -0.36
N TYR A 62 -2.28 1.94 0.51
CA TYR A 62 -2.12 2.33 1.90
C TYR A 62 -0.98 3.35 1.97
N ASP A 63 -1.35 4.62 2.14
CA ASP A 63 -0.45 5.75 2.14
C ASP A 63 0.26 5.88 3.48
N CYS A 64 1.59 5.89 3.42
CA CYS A 64 2.50 6.08 4.54
C CYS A 64 3.36 7.35 4.34
N GLY A 65 2.94 8.30 3.51
CA GLY A 65 3.68 9.55 3.23
C GLY A 65 3.87 10.48 4.43
N GLY A 66 3.09 10.28 5.50
CA GLY A 66 3.25 11.02 6.77
C GLY A 66 4.22 10.37 7.77
N LEU A 67 4.87 9.26 7.42
CA LEU A 67 5.76 8.54 8.34
C LEU A 67 7.16 9.16 8.38
N ASP A 68 7.79 9.08 9.55
CA ASP A 68 9.21 9.42 9.67
C ASP A 68 10.09 8.38 8.96
N ASP A 69 11.30 8.79 8.60
CA ASP A 69 12.26 7.96 7.85
C ASP A 69 12.58 6.64 8.58
N ALA A 70 12.61 6.65 9.92
CA ALA A 70 12.87 5.46 10.71
C ALA A 70 11.73 4.43 10.56
N THR A 71 10.49 4.90 10.53
CA THR A 71 9.31 4.05 10.34
C THR A 71 9.23 3.54 8.90
N VAL A 72 9.51 4.39 7.91
CA VAL A 72 9.61 3.95 6.50
C VAL A 72 10.66 2.86 6.35
N ARG A 73 11.84 3.03 6.94
CA ARG A 73 12.91 2.03 6.93
C ARG A 73 12.46 0.71 7.58
N ARG A 74 11.84 0.75 8.78
CA ARG A 74 11.31 -0.46 9.44
C ARG A 74 10.25 -1.17 8.60
N TRP A 75 9.40 -0.43 7.89
CA TRP A 75 8.42 -1.00 6.98
C TRP A 75 9.10 -1.72 5.82
N LEU A 76 10.07 -1.09 5.16
CA LEU A 76 10.83 -1.67 4.05
C LEU A 76 11.64 -2.90 4.48
N GLU A 77 12.28 -2.85 5.64
CA GLU A 77 13.02 -3.96 6.23
C GLU A 77 12.09 -5.03 6.85
N GLN A 78 10.79 -4.75 6.95
CA GLN A 78 9.80 -5.55 7.69
C GLN A 78 10.29 -5.93 9.10
N HIS A 79 10.82 -4.97 9.85
CA HIS A 79 11.30 -5.15 11.22
C HIS A 79 10.35 -4.51 12.24
N CYS A 80 10.14 -5.19 13.37
CA CYS A 80 9.45 -4.58 14.51
C CYS A 80 10.41 -3.69 15.30
N THR A 81 9.88 -2.84 16.18
CA THR A 81 10.69 -1.93 17.02
C THR A 81 11.74 -2.63 17.88
N VAL A 82 11.49 -3.88 18.28
CA VAL A 82 12.47 -4.71 19.03
C VAL A 82 13.65 -5.14 18.16
N HIS A 83 13.47 -5.23 16.85
CA HIS A 83 14.48 -5.64 15.89
C HIS A 83 14.88 -4.49 14.95
N ASP A 84 14.74 -3.22 15.36
CA ASP A 84 15.17 -2.03 14.59
C ASP A 84 16.69 -1.78 14.67
N SER A 85 17.46 -2.82 14.98
CA SER A 85 18.93 -2.74 15.05
C SER A 85 19.53 -3.25 13.74
N PRO A 86 20.58 -2.61 13.21
CA PRO A 86 21.35 -3.14 12.07
C PRO A 86 21.89 -4.56 12.29
N ASP A 87 22.06 -4.99 13.55
CA ASP A 87 22.54 -6.33 13.91
C ASP A 87 21.42 -7.39 13.91
N ALA A 88 20.16 -6.99 13.66
CA ALA A 88 19.05 -7.92 13.55
C ALA A 88 19.28 -8.86 12.36
N VAL A 89 19.28 -10.17 12.61
CA VAL A 89 19.46 -11.15 11.54
C VAL A 89 18.10 -11.65 11.06
N ASP A 90 17.89 -11.62 9.76
CA ASP A 90 16.64 -12.06 9.14
C ASP A 90 16.45 -13.58 9.15
N PHE A 91 15.19 -13.99 9.24
CA PHE A 91 14.75 -15.37 9.03
C PHE A 91 14.40 -15.63 7.55
N SER A 92 13.91 -14.61 6.85
CA SER A 92 13.54 -14.61 5.43
C SER A 92 13.78 -13.23 4.84
N ALA A 93 13.78 -13.09 3.51
CA ALA A 93 13.78 -11.78 2.87
C ALA A 93 12.46 -11.02 3.13
N PRO A 94 12.44 -9.68 3.02
CA PRO A 94 11.20 -8.92 2.98
C PRO A 94 10.30 -9.37 1.83
N GLU A 95 8.99 -9.33 2.06
CA GLU A 95 7.95 -9.77 1.13
C GLU A 95 7.58 -8.70 0.08
N TRP A 96 8.22 -7.54 0.12
CA TRP A 96 7.92 -6.42 -0.76
C TRP A 96 8.42 -6.63 -2.19
N GLU A 97 7.57 -6.28 -3.16
CA GLU A 97 7.95 -6.15 -4.56
C GLU A 97 7.74 -4.71 -5.04
N PRO A 98 8.62 -4.13 -5.87
CA PRO A 98 8.33 -2.86 -6.51
C PRO A 98 7.05 -2.96 -7.33
N PHE A 99 6.11 -2.04 -7.16
CA PHE A 99 4.89 -2.04 -7.95
C PHE A 99 5.20 -1.73 -9.42
N ASP A 100 4.81 -2.64 -10.31
CA ASP A 100 4.80 -2.44 -11.75
C ASP A 100 3.35 -2.57 -12.25
N PRO A 101 2.74 -1.49 -12.80
CA PRO A 101 1.35 -1.51 -13.25
C PRO A 101 1.07 -2.44 -14.44
N VAL A 102 2.10 -2.92 -15.14
CA VAL A 102 1.96 -3.94 -16.20
C VAL A 102 1.97 -5.32 -15.59
N ARG A 103 2.86 -5.59 -14.63
CA ARG A 103 2.96 -6.90 -13.96
C ARG A 103 1.84 -7.12 -12.95
N HIS A 104 1.34 -6.05 -12.34
CA HIS A 104 0.30 -6.05 -11.30
C HIS A 104 -0.98 -5.39 -11.81
N ALA A 105 -1.37 -5.69 -13.06
CA ALA A 105 -2.52 -5.09 -13.70
C ALA A 105 -3.85 -5.35 -12.95
N GLU A 106 -3.92 -6.42 -12.15
CA GLU A 106 -5.06 -6.73 -11.28
C GLU A 106 -5.32 -5.67 -10.21
N MET A 107 -4.32 -4.84 -9.89
CA MET A 107 -4.44 -3.74 -8.93
C MET A 107 -4.92 -2.45 -9.58
N VAL A 108 -4.93 -2.36 -10.91
CA VAL A 108 -5.23 -1.14 -11.66
C VAL A 108 -6.68 -1.19 -12.14
N THR A 109 -7.49 -0.26 -11.65
CA THR A 109 -8.80 0.02 -12.25
C THR A 109 -8.61 0.94 -13.45
N THR A 110 -8.78 0.40 -14.66
CA THR A 110 -8.56 1.16 -15.90
C THR A 110 -9.45 2.39 -16.01
N LEU A 111 -9.04 3.35 -16.84
CA LEU A 111 -9.84 4.56 -17.08
C LEU A 111 -11.20 4.22 -17.72
N ASP A 112 -11.23 3.31 -18.70
CA ASP A 112 -12.46 2.86 -19.34
C ASP A 112 -13.44 2.26 -18.32
N ALA A 113 -12.94 1.43 -17.40
CA ALA A 113 -13.76 0.86 -16.32
C ALA A 113 -14.33 1.94 -15.39
N GLN A 114 -13.61 3.05 -15.18
CA GLN A 114 -14.13 4.19 -14.41
C GLN A 114 -15.22 4.94 -15.16
N VAL A 115 -15.03 5.16 -16.46
CA VAL A 115 -16.04 5.81 -17.32
C VAL A 115 -17.31 4.96 -17.33
N GLU A 116 -17.20 3.65 -17.57
CA GLU A 116 -18.35 2.73 -17.54
C GLU A 116 -19.06 2.72 -16.18
N ALA A 117 -18.31 2.72 -15.08
CA ALA A 117 -18.87 2.78 -13.73
C ALA A 117 -19.62 4.11 -13.50
N TYR A 118 -19.05 5.22 -13.96
CA TYR A 118 -19.66 6.54 -13.88
C TYR A 118 -20.93 6.64 -14.73
N GLU A 119 -20.89 6.20 -15.99
CA GLU A 119 -22.06 6.16 -16.88
C GLU A 119 -23.18 5.29 -16.31
N ARG A 120 -22.84 4.18 -15.65
CA ARG A 120 -23.81 3.35 -14.93
C ARG A 120 -24.46 4.12 -13.78
N GLN A 121 -23.68 4.80 -12.94
CA GLN A 121 -24.20 5.63 -11.86
C GLN A 121 -25.17 6.71 -12.39
N LEU A 122 -24.84 7.36 -13.50
CA LEU A 122 -25.73 8.31 -14.16
C LEU A 122 -27.05 7.67 -14.61
N ARG A 123 -26.99 6.50 -15.27
CA ARG A 123 -28.20 5.75 -15.66
C ARG A 123 -29.06 5.35 -14.48
N ASP A 124 -28.43 4.97 -13.37
CA ASP A 124 -29.10 4.53 -12.14
C ASP A 124 -29.63 5.72 -11.30
N GLY A 125 -29.48 6.95 -11.79
CA GLY A 125 -29.95 8.16 -11.10
C GLY A 125 -29.10 8.56 -9.89
N VAL A 126 -27.93 7.94 -9.71
CA VAL A 126 -26.96 8.28 -8.66
C VAL A 126 -26.16 9.50 -9.13
N THR A 127 -26.73 10.68 -8.91
CA THR A 127 -26.01 11.94 -9.12
C THR A 127 -25.44 12.40 -7.78
N GLY A 128 -24.15 12.15 -7.55
CA GLY A 128 -23.42 12.99 -6.61
C GLY A 128 -23.43 14.42 -7.15
N ASP A 129 -23.43 15.43 -6.28
CA ASP A 129 -23.33 16.84 -6.65
C ASP A 129 -22.11 17.07 -7.56
N TRP A 130 -22.30 16.96 -8.86
CA TRP A 130 -21.26 17.19 -9.85
C TRP A 130 -21.11 18.70 -10.00
N ARG A 131 -20.02 19.24 -9.45
CA ARG A 131 -19.55 20.58 -9.81
C ARG A 131 -18.35 20.42 -10.73
N PRO A 132 -18.43 20.86 -12.00
CA PRO A 132 -17.25 20.91 -12.85
C PRO A 132 -16.19 21.78 -12.18
N TRP A 133 -14.95 21.28 -12.16
CA TRP A 133 -13.80 22.07 -11.75
C TRP A 133 -13.61 23.20 -12.75
N TYR A 134 -14.06 24.40 -12.40
CA TYR A 134 -13.66 25.62 -13.09
C TYR A 134 -12.42 26.16 -12.37
N PRO A 135 -11.30 26.41 -13.08
CA PRO A 135 -10.23 27.20 -12.49
C PRO A 135 -10.79 28.57 -12.11
N SER A 136 -10.55 29.01 -10.88
CA SER A 136 -10.97 30.33 -10.40
C SER A 136 -10.46 31.41 -11.35
N PRO A 137 -11.31 32.35 -11.81
CA PRO A 137 -10.81 33.54 -12.49
C PRO A 137 -9.98 34.35 -11.49
N MET A 138 -8.81 34.81 -11.94
CA MET A 138 -7.93 35.72 -11.19
C MET A 138 -8.64 37.04 -10.84
#